data_AF-A0A6B2SVB0-F1
#
_entry.id   AF-A0A6B2SVB0-F1
#
_cell.length_a   1.000
_cell.length_b   1.000
_cell.length_c   1.000
_cell.angle_alpha   90.00
_cell.angle_beta   90.00
_cell.angle_gamma   90.00
#
_symmetry.space_group_name_H-M   'P 1'
#
loop_
_entity.id
_entity.type
_entity.pdbx_description
1 polymer ?
#
loop_
_entity_poly.entity_id
_entity_poly.type
_entity_poly.pdbx_seq_one_letter_code
_entity_poly.pdbx_strand_id
1 'polypeptide(L)'
;MRVRNALSKTLLAATACVALTAGAVPATAQDVRGEADRIMNLNRLDFINHPHNPPFDWSNDGCTWWPDGIFFEACAQHDFGYRNYGNHGALKLSATPEVKAWIDEHFWHQMRASCLEHHRPGGAQNLCLGEAKLMYDGLRAGVADGAFY
;
A
#
# COMPACT_ATOMS: atom_id res chain seq x y z
N MET A 1 -24.08 -4.39 83.00
CA MET A 1 -24.08 -5.36 81.87
C MET A 1 -23.97 -4.58 80.56
N ARG A 2 -22.91 -4.82 79.78
CA ARG A 2 -22.67 -4.27 78.43
C ARG A 2 -23.16 -5.27 77.39
N VAL A 3 -23.90 -4.84 76.36
CA VAL A 3 -23.84 -5.48 75.03
C VAL A 3 -24.00 -4.39 73.97
N ARG A 4 -22.99 -4.26 73.09
CA ARG A 4 -22.99 -3.43 71.88
C ARG A 4 -23.39 -4.36 70.73
N ASN A 5 -24.47 -4.07 70.01
CA ASN A 5 -24.76 -4.77 68.74
C ASN A 5 -24.38 -3.87 67.56
N ALA A 6 -23.30 -4.25 66.89
CA ALA A 6 -22.90 -3.71 65.59
C ALA A 6 -23.66 -4.48 64.50
N LEU A 7 -24.44 -3.77 63.69
CA LEU A 7 -25.03 -4.30 62.45
C LEU A 7 -24.02 -4.09 61.32
N SER A 8 -23.35 -5.18 60.95
CA SER A 8 -22.41 -5.24 59.83
C SER A 8 -23.16 -5.18 58.49
N LYS A 9 -22.75 -4.22 57.65
CA LYS A 9 -23.18 -4.06 56.25
C LYS A 9 -22.61 -5.19 55.40
N THR A 10 -23.43 -5.82 54.56
CA THR A 10 -22.97 -6.69 53.46
C THR A 10 -23.42 -6.07 52.14
N LEU A 11 -22.49 -5.44 51.43
CA LEU A 11 -22.65 -5.15 50.00
C LEU A 11 -22.27 -6.43 49.24
N LEU A 12 -23.22 -7.02 48.52
CA LEU A 12 -22.92 -8.01 47.48
C LEU A 12 -22.47 -7.25 46.22
N ALA A 13 -21.17 -7.31 45.92
CA ALA A 13 -20.65 -6.90 44.63
C ALA A 13 -21.02 -7.98 43.60
N ALA A 14 -21.91 -7.64 42.67
CA ALA A 14 -22.21 -8.48 41.52
C ALA A 14 -21.08 -8.32 40.49
N THR A 15 -20.17 -9.29 40.43
CA THR A 15 -19.11 -9.36 39.42
C THR A 15 -19.74 -9.75 38.09
N ALA A 16 -19.98 -8.77 37.20
CA ALA A 16 -20.36 -9.04 35.82
C ALA A 16 -19.11 -9.52 35.05
N CYS A 17 -19.05 -10.81 34.74
CA CYS A 17 -18.06 -11.36 33.82
C CYS A 17 -18.36 -10.86 32.40
N VAL A 18 -17.63 -9.84 31.95
CA VAL A 18 -17.61 -9.47 30.52
C VAL A 18 -16.78 -10.52 29.80
N ALA A 19 -17.45 -11.40 29.06
CA ALA A 19 -16.79 -12.31 28.13
C ALA A 19 -16.32 -11.48 26.92
N LEU A 20 -15.01 -11.20 26.84
CA LEU A 20 -14.40 -10.64 25.63
C LEU A 20 -14.44 -11.73 24.55
N THR A 21 -15.43 -11.67 23.66
CA THR A 21 -15.33 -12.33 22.37
C THR A 21 -14.35 -11.51 21.53
N ALA A 22 -13.17 -12.06 21.27
CA ALA A 22 -12.21 -11.49 20.33
C ALA A 22 -12.73 -11.71 18.90
N GLY A 23 -13.78 -10.97 18.52
CA GLY A 23 -14.19 -10.85 17.13
C GLY A 23 -13.23 -9.92 16.41
N ALA A 24 -12.62 -10.38 15.33
CA ALA A 24 -11.89 -9.48 14.42
C ALA A 24 -12.88 -8.42 13.91
N VAL A 25 -12.65 -7.16 14.31
CA VAL A 25 -13.45 -6.05 13.79
C VAL A 25 -13.12 -5.94 12.30
N PRO A 26 -14.12 -5.92 11.40
CA PRO A 26 -13.86 -5.73 9.99
C PRO A 26 -13.15 -4.38 9.78
N ALA A 27 -12.03 -4.40 9.06
CA ALA A 27 -11.28 -3.20 8.73
C ALA A 27 -12.17 -2.22 7.96
N THR A 28 -12.13 -0.94 8.32
CA THR A 28 -12.87 0.09 7.61
C THR A 28 -12.20 0.41 6.27
N ALA A 29 -12.92 1.07 5.36
CA ALA A 29 -12.34 1.51 4.09
C ALA A 29 -11.14 2.46 4.29
N GLN A 30 -11.14 3.24 5.37
CA GLN A 30 -10.00 4.09 5.75
C GLN A 30 -8.80 3.27 6.21
N ASP A 31 -9.04 2.18 6.95
CA ASP A 31 -7.95 1.27 7.37
C ASP A 31 -7.34 0.55 6.16
N VAL A 32 -8.16 0.10 5.21
CA VAL A 32 -7.68 -0.54 3.97
C VAL A 32 -6.86 0.45 3.13
N ARG A 33 -7.32 1.70 3.01
CA ARG A 33 -6.57 2.75 2.30
C ARG A 33 -5.24 3.06 2.99
N GLY A 34 -5.24 3.23 4.31
CA GLY A 34 -4.02 3.53 5.06
C GLY A 34 -2.98 2.41 4.94
N GLU A 35 -3.43 1.16 4.93
CA GLU A 35 -2.54 0.02 4.70
C GLU A 35 -2.01 -0.04 3.27
N ALA A 36 -2.83 0.24 2.26
CA ALA A 36 -2.35 0.38 0.88
C ALA A 36 -1.29 1.49 0.75
N ASP A 37 -1.50 2.63 1.41
CA ASP A 37 -0.55 3.75 1.39
C ASP A 37 0.77 3.33 2.06
N ARG A 38 0.71 2.53 3.14
CA ARG A 38 1.90 1.97 3.78
C ARG A 38 2.66 1.02 2.85
N ILE A 39 1.94 0.14 2.14
CA ILE A 39 2.51 -0.81 1.17
C ILE A 39 3.14 -0.07 -0.02
N MET A 40 2.46 0.94 -0.57
CA MET A 40 2.98 1.77 -1.66
C MET A 40 4.23 2.55 -1.26
N ASN A 41 4.39 2.92 0.01
CA ASN A 41 5.60 3.63 0.48
C ASN A 41 6.81 2.71 0.76
N LEU A 42 6.68 1.39 0.60
CA LEU A 42 7.83 0.49 0.64
C LEU A 42 8.78 0.79 -0.54
N ASN A 43 10.07 0.52 -0.35
CA ASN A 43 10.96 0.40 -1.52
C ASN A 43 10.61 -0.86 -2.32
N ARG A 44 10.97 -0.90 -3.60
CA ARG A 44 10.60 -2.00 -4.51
C ARG A 44 10.99 -3.40 -4.02
N LEU A 45 12.10 -3.53 -3.29
CA LEU A 45 12.56 -4.82 -2.78
C LEU A 45 11.75 -5.25 -1.55
N ASP A 46 11.40 -4.33 -0.66
CA ASP A 46 10.49 -4.64 0.45
C ASP A 46 9.06 -4.91 -0.05
N PHE A 47 8.64 -4.22 -1.11
CA PHE A 47 7.35 -4.45 -1.77
C PHE A 47 7.27 -5.86 -2.36
N ILE A 48 8.26 -6.29 -3.15
CA ILE A 48 8.21 -7.61 -3.81
C ILE A 48 8.30 -8.77 -2.82
N ASN A 49 8.86 -8.52 -1.63
CA ASN A 49 8.92 -9.49 -0.53
C ASN A 49 7.75 -9.33 0.47
N HIS A 50 6.82 -8.41 0.22
CA HIS A 50 5.70 -8.18 1.12
C HIS A 50 4.70 -9.35 1.07
N PRO A 51 4.14 -9.81 2.20
CA PRO A 51 3.10 -10.82 2.17
C PRO A 51 1.86 -10.35 1.39
N HIS A 52 1.40 -11.16 0.44
CA HIS A 52 0.24 -10.86 -0.41
C HIS A 52 -1.08 -11.12 0.32
N ASN A 53 -1.38 -10.28 1.31
CA ASN A 53 -2.57 -10.44 2.13
C ASN A 53 -3.81 -9.85 1.43
N PRO A 54 -4.98 -10.50 1.56
CA PRO A 54 -6.25 -9.87 1.19
C PRO A 54 -6.49 -8.61 2.05
N PRO A 55 -7.27 -7.64 1.55
CA PRO A 55 -8.14 -7.70 0.37
C PRO A 55 -7.51 -7.14 -0.91
N PHE A 56 -6.20 -6.87 -0.93
CA PHE A 56 -5.56 -6.20 -2.06
C PHE A 56 -5.43 -7.10 -3.29
N ASP A 57 -5.51 -6.47 -4.46
CA ASP A 57 -5.12 -7.08 -5.72
C ASP A 57 -3.59 -7.00 -5.88
N TRP A 58 -2.95 -8.17 -5.85
CA TRP A 58 -1.50 -8.35 -6.01
C TRP A 58 -1.12 -8.81 -7.43
N SER A 59 -2.09 -8.92 -8.34
CA SER A 59 -1.79 -9.23 -9.74
C SER A 59 -0.94 -8.12 -10.35
N ASN A 60 -0.02 -8.50 -11.23
CA ASN A 60 0.79 -7.59 -12.01
C ASN A 60 1.04 -8.23 -13.38
N ASP A 61 1.17 -7.39 -14.40
CA ASP A 61 1.55 -7.77 -15.76
C ASP A 61 2.91 -7.17 -16.16
N GLY A 62 3.65 -6.65 -15.18
CA GLY A 62 4.97 -6.07 -15.38
C GLY A 62 4.87 -4.72 -16.07
N CYS A 63 5.89 -4.37 -16.83
CA CYS A 63 5.93 -3.11 -17.54
C CYS A 63 5.13 -3.21 -18.85
N THR A 64 3.79 -3.21 -18.78
CA THR A 64 2.89 -3.47 -19.93
C THR A 64 3.26 -2.76 -21.26
N TRP A 65 3.83 -1.56 -21.22
CA TRP A 65 4.23 -0.80 -22.41
C TRP A 65 5.75 -0.74 -22.67
N TRP A 66 6.57 -1.38 -21.84
CA TRP A 66 8.02 -1.27 -21.85
C TRP A 66 8.70 -2.61 -21.55
N PRO A 67 10.00 -2.77 -21.87
CA PRO A 67 10.73 -3.94 -21.41
C PRO A 67 10.81 -3.98 -19.87
N ASP A 68 10.52 -5.14 -19.26
CA ASP A 68 10.62 -5.32 -17.81
C ASP A 68 12.04 -5.07 -17.29
N GLY A 69 12.99 -5.94 -17.69
CA GLY A 69 14.39 -5.85 -17.30
C GLY A 69 14.58 -5.59 -15.80
N ILE A 70 15.36 -4.57 -15.47
CA ILE A 70 15.62 -4.16 -14.08
C ILE A 70 14.50 -3.29 -13.48
N PHE A 71 13.41 -3.01 -14.21
CA PHE A 71 12.28 -2.22 -13.75
C PHE A 71 11.09 -3.06 -13.30
N PHE A 72 11.15 -4.40 -13.44
CA PHE A 72 10.06 -5.30 -13.07
C PHE A 72 9.50 -5.02 -11.67
N GLU A 73 10.35 -4.87 -10.64
CA GLU A 73 9.86 -4.65 -9.27
C GLU A 73 9.18 -3.28 -9.12
N ALA A 74 9.63 -2.26 -9.86
CA ALA A 74 8.98 -0.95 -9.88
C ALA A 74 7.61 -1.02 -10.58
N CYS A 75 7.52 -1.76 -11.68
CA CYS A 75 6.26 -1.96 -12.42
C CYS A 75 5.24 -2.75 -11.60
N ALA A 76 5.66 -3.82 -10.91
CA ALA A 76 4.78 -4.56 -10.01
C ALA A 76 4.18 -3.68 -8.89
N GLN A 77 4.97 -2.75 -8.35
CA GLN A 77 4.49 -1.80 -7.35
C GLN A 77 3.54 -0.74 -7.94
N HIS A 78 3.80 -0.29 -9.18
CA HIS A 78 2.92 0.62 -9.91
C HIS A 78 1.55 -0.03 -10.19
N ASP A 79 1.56 -1.29 -10.65
CA ASP A 79 0.36 -2.08 -10.88
C ASP A 79 -0.48 -2.25 -9.63
N PHE A 80 0.14 -2.52 -8.48
CA PHE A 80 -0.58 -2.56 -7.21
C PHE A 80 -1.31 -1.23 -6.94
N GLY A 81 -0.64 -0.10 -7.18
CA GLY A 81 -1.26 1.22 -7.09
C GLY A 81 -2.47 1.34 -8.03
N TYR A 82 -2.31 1.03 -9.32
CA TYR A 82 -3.40 1.17 -10.29
C TYR A 82 -4.58 0.24 -10.00
N ARG A 83 -4.31 -1.03 -9.69
CA ARG A 83 -5.33 -2.06 -9.46
C ARG A 83 -6.09 -1.86 -8.15
N ASN A 84 -5.49 -1.25 -7.13
CA ASN A 84 -6.17 -1.03 -5.86
C ASN A 84 -6.80 0.36 -5.73
N TYR A 85 -6.20 1.40 -6.33
CA TYR A 85 -6.67 2.78 -6.20
C TYR A 85 -7.60 3.20 -7.34
N GLY A 86 -7.33 2.74 -8.56
CA GLY A 86 -8.06 3.10 -9.77
C GLY A 86 -9.48 2.52 -9.84
N ASN A 87 -10.19 2.85 -10.92
CA ASN A 87 -11.62 2.55 -11.07
C ASN A 87 -11.94 1.12 -11.52
N HIS A 88 -10.93 0.38 -11.98
CA HIS A 88 -11.09 -0.99 -12.50
C HIS A 88 -10.94 -2.07 -11.41
N GLY A 89 -10.35 -1.72 -10.27
CA GLY A 89 -10.18 -2.61 -9.12
C GLY A 89 -11.44 -2.86 -8.32
N ALA A 90 -11.38 -3.85 -7.44
CA ALA A 90 -12.46 -4.11 -6.48
C ALA A 90 -12.52 -3.04 -5.37
N LEU A 91 -11.36 -2.54 -4.93
CA LEU A 91 -11.26 -1.63 -3.77
C LEU A 91 -11.50 -0.16 -4.12
N LYS A 92 -11.07 0.30 -5.30
CA LYS A 92 -11.24 1.68 -5.81
C LYS A 92 -10.89 2.74 -4.78
N LEU A 93 -9.72 2.58 -4.16
CA LEU A 93 -9.35 3.31 -2.95
C LEU A 93 -9.28 4.83 -3.16
N SER A 94 -8.97 5.31 -4.38
CA SER A 94 -9.10 6.71 -4.80
C SER A 94 -8.63 6.90 -6.25
N ALA A 95 -9.57 7.05 -7.17
CA ALA A 95 -9.28 7.30 -8.58
C ALA A 95 -9.22 8.81 -8.89
N THR A 96 -8.42 9.57 -8.14
CA THR A 96 -8.22 11.01 -8.41
C THR A 96 -6.92 11.28 -9.17
N PRO A 97 -6.82 12.38 -9.91
CA PRO A 97 -5.56 12.80 -10.56
C PRO A 97 -4.38 12.97 -9.61
N GLU A 98 -4.62 13.41 -8.38
CA GLU A 98 -3.56 13.60 -7.39
C GLU A 98 -2.98 12.27 -6.93
N VAL A 99 -3.83 11.25 -6.72
CA VAL A 99 -3.39 9.91 -6.33
C VAL A 99 -2.68 9.22 -7.50
N LYS A 100 -3.21 9.33 -8.72
CA LYS A 100 -2.52 8.84 -9.92
C LYS A 100 -1.12 9.45 -10.04
N ALA A 101 -1.03 10.78 -9.90
CA ALA A 101 0.24 11.50 -9.97
C ALA A 101 1.24 11.01 -8.92
N TRP A 102 0.79 10.79 -7.69
CA TRP A 102 1.62 10.24 -6.62
C TRP A 102 2.12 8.82 -6.92
N ILE A 103 1.26 7.94 -7.45
CA ILE A 103 1.65 6.58 -7.86
C ILE A 103 2.66 6.61 -9.02
N ASP A 104 2.42 7.44 -10.03
CA ASP A 104 3.31 7.60 -11.19
C ASP A 104 4.68 8.19 -10.77
N GLU A 105 4.71 9.14 -9.83
CA GLU A 105 5.93 9.72 -9.28
C GLU A 105 6.70 8.71 -8.43
N HIS A 106 6.02 7.93 -7.59
CA HIS A 106 6.64 6.84 -6.84
C HIS A 106 7.30 5.82 -7.75
N PHE A 107 6.62 5.41 -8.83
CA PHE A 107 7.16 4.52 -9.85
C PHE A 107 8.46 5.06 -10.46
N TRP A 108 8.49 6.35 -10.82
CA TRP A 108 9.71 7.01 -11.30
C TRP A 108 10.87 6.92 -10.30
N HIS A 109 10.60 7.14 -9.01
CA HIS A 109 11.61 7.01 -7.96
C HIS A 109 12.14 5.58 -7.81
N GLN A 110 11.28 4.56 -7.90
CA GLN A 110 11.71 3.17 -7.81
C GLN A 110 12.53 2.73 -9.02
N MET A 111 12.16 3.13 -10.24
CA MET A 111 12.96 2.90 -11.44
C MET A 111 14.34 3.55 -11.32
N ARG A 112 14.39 4.81 -10.85
CA ARG A 112 15.67 5.50 -10.62
C ARG A 112 16.54 4.77 -9.61
N ALA A 113 15.97 4.29 -8.51
CA ALA A 113 16.70 3.49 -7.53
C ALA A 113 17.30 2.23 -8.17
N SER A 114 16.51 1.52 -9.01
CA SER A 114 17.01 0.35 -9.73
C SER A 114 18.18 0.68 -10.68
N CYS A 115 18.12 1.80 -11.41
CA CYS A 115 19.23 2.26 -12.26
C CYS A 115 20.52 2.49 -11.48
N LEU A 116 20.41 3.11 -10.30
CA LEU A 116 21.56 3.41 -9.45
C LEU A 116 22.20 2.16 -8.86
N GLU A 117 21.40 1.11 -8.64
CA GLU A 117 21.86 -0.17 -8.09
C GLU A 117 22.52 -1.06 -9.16
N HIS A 118 21.95 -1.12 -10.36
CA HIS A 118 22.40 -2.05 -11.41
C HIS A 118 23.54 -1.51 -12.28
N HIS A 119 23.75 -0.19 -12.29
CA HIS A 119 24.75 0.44 -13.14
C HIS A 119 25.75 1.27 -12.36
N ARG A 120 27.03 1.12 -12.72
CA ARG A 120 28.08 2.03 -12.26
C ARG A 120 27.84 3.44 -12.83
N PRO A 121 28.28 4.50 -12.11
CA PRO A 121 28.21 5.86 -12.64
C PRO A 121 28.85 5.97 -14.03
N GLY A 122 28.10 6.52 -15.00
CA GLY A 122 28.55 6.63 -16.39
C GLY A 122 27.42 6.52 -17.40
N GLY A 123 27.78 6.21 -18.65
CA GLY A 123 26.84 6.22 -19.79
C GLY A 123 25.65 5.27 -19.62
N ALA A 124 25.87 4.03 -19.18
CA ALA A 124 24.80 3.06 -18.98
C ALA A 124 23.79 3.51 -17.91
N GLN A 125 24.28 4.05 -16.79
CA GLN A 125 23.43 4.60 -15.74
C GLN A 125 22.61 5.78 -16.26
N ASN A 126 23.21 6.70 -17.02
CA ASN A 126 22.51 7.85 -17.58
C ASN A 126 21.42 7.44 -18.58
N LEU A 127 21.67 6.41 -19.40
CA LEU A 127 20.67 5.87 -20.32
C LEU A 127 19.48 5.27 -19.56
N CYS A 128 19.75 4.45 -18.53
CA CYS A 128 18.70 3.89 -17.67
C CYS A 128 17.86 4.99 -17.00
N LEU A 129 18.49 6.03 -16.46
CA LEU A 129 17.79 7.15 -15.84
C LEU A 129 16.95 7.93 -16.87
N GLY A 130 17.43 8.04 -18.11
CA GLY A 130 16.69 8.61 -19.24
C GLY A 130 15.45 7.79 -19.59
N GLU A 131 15.58 6.46 -19.66
CA GLU A 131 14.45 5.56 -19.89
C GLU A 131 13.38 5.68 -18.81
N ALA A 132 13.78 5.63 -17.53
CA ALA A 132 12.87 5.83 -16.40
C ALA A 132 12.12 7.18 -16.49
N LYS A 133 12.79 8.24 -16.94
CA LYS A 133 12.18 9.56 -17.15
C LYS A 133 11.19 9.56 -18.31
N LEU A 134 11.51 8.90 -19.43
CA LEU A 134 10.60 8.79 -20.58
C LEU A 134 9.33 8.03 -20.23
N MET A 135 9.44 6.94 -19.46
CA MET A 135 8.28 6.19 -18.96
C MET A 135 7.38 7.06 -18.08
N TYR A 136 7.97 7.77 -17.11
CA TYR A 136 7.23 8.71 -16.27
C TYR A 136 6.56 9.83 -17.08
N ASP A 137 7.26 10.43 -18.03
CA ASP A 137 6.69 11.48 -18.88
C ASP A 137 5.53 10.97 -19.73
N GLY A 138 5.59 9.71 -20.20
CA GLY A 138 4.49 9.05 -20.89
C GLY A 138 3.24 8.91 -20.00
N LEU A 139 3.42 8.48 -18.74
CA LEU A 139 2.33 8.38 -17.78
C LEU A 139 1.71 9.76 -17.48
N ARG A 140 2.56 10.79 -17.33
CA ARG A 140 2.13 12.19 -17.13
C ARG A 140 1.41 12.78 -18.35
N ALA A 141 1.72 12.28 -19.54
CA ALA A 141 1.05 12.66 -20.79
C ALA A 141 -0.24 11.85 -21.06
N GLY A 142 -0.58 10.90 -20.19
CA GLY A 142 -1.86 10.18 -20.22
C GLY A 142 -1.84 8.82 -20.94
N VAL A 143 -0.66 8.26 -21.24
CA VAL A 143 -0.54 6.95 -21.94
C VAL A 143 -1.30 5.83 -21.22
N ALA A 144 -1.41 5.91 -19.89
CA ALA A 144 -2.06 4.90 -19.05
C ALA A 144 -3.34 5.40 -18.36
N ASP A 145 -3.92 6.53 -18.78
CA ASP A 145 -5.09 7.09 -18.09
C ASP A 145 -6.27 6.13 -18.09
N GLY A 146 -6.53 5.44 -19.21
CA GLY A 146 -7.60 4.43 -19.30
C GLY A 146 -7.32 3.12 -18.56
N ALA A 147 -6.13 2.96 -17.96
CA ALA A 147 -5.84 1.86 -17.04
C ALA A 147 -6.06 2.26 -15.57
N PHE A 148 -6.15 3.57 -15.28
CA PHE A 148 -6.37 4.09 -13.93
C PHE A 148 -7.83 4.54 -13.70
N TYR A 149 -8.42 5.25 -14.67
CA TYR A 149 -9.76 5.83 -14.59
C TYR A 149 -10.82 5.02 -15.34
#